data_AF-A0A534ZYM7-F1
#
_entry.id   AF-A0A534ZYM7-F1
#
_cell.length_a   1.000
_cell.length_b   1.000
_cell.length_c   1.000
_cell.angle_alpha   90.00
_cell.angle_beta   90.00
_cell.angle_gamma   90.00
#
_symmetry.space_group_name_H-M   'P 1'
#
loop_
_entity.id
_entity.type
_entity.pdbx_description
1 polymer ?
#
loop_
_entity_poly.entity_id
_entity_poly.type
_entity_poly.pdbx_seq_one_letter_code
_entity_poly.pdbx_strand_id
1 'polypeptide(L)' 'TGVTDGELLQGVRFFGGGARTHSLLMSYARGIVRFIDTVHTFDHQVPPRVRL' A
#
# COMPACT_ATOMS: atom_id res chain seq x y z
N THR A 1 -4.81 -6.03 -4.33
CA THR A 1 -4.21 -5.63 -3.04
C THR A 1 -4.12 -6.83 -2.16
N GLY A 2 -2.98 -7.05 -1.50
CA GLY A 2 -2.82 -8.14 -0.53
C GLY A 2 -3.56 -7.81 0.77
N VAL A 3 -4.36 -8.76 1.29
CA VAL A 3 -4.99 -8.63 2.61
C VAL A 3 -4.09 -9.28 3.67
N THR A 4 -3.66 -10.51 3.42
CA THR A 4 -2.63 -11.24 4.16
C THR A 4 -1.37 -11.37 3.31
N ASP A 5 -0.23 -11.70 3.93
CA ASP A 5 1.01 -11.91 3.20
C ASP A 5 0.89 -13.07 2.21
N GLY A 6 1.33 -12.80 0.98
CA GLY A 6 1.49 -13.80 -0.06
C GLY A 6 2.79 -13.55 -0.81
N GLU A 7 3.09 -14.44 -1.76
CA GLU A 7 4.34 -14.39 -2.52
C GLU A 7 4.50 -13.10 -3.34
N LEU A 8 3.40 -12.59 -3.88
CA LEU A 8 3.41 -11.44 -4.79
C LEU A 8 3.19 -10.09 -4.09
N LEU A 9 2.37 -10.08 -3.03
CA LEU A 9 1.97 -8.86 -2.34
C LEU A 9 2.00 -9.10 -0.85
N GLN A 10 2.55 -8.14 -0.12
CA GLN A 10 2.45 -8.11 1.33
C GLN A 10 1.02 -7.79 1.76
N GLY A 11 0.59 -8.35 2.88
CA GLY A 11 -0.68 -8.06 3.51
C GLY A 11 -0.74 -6.64 4.06
N VAL A 12 -1.92 -6.27 4.56
CA VAL A 12 -2.11 -4.96 5.19
C VAL A 12 -1.33 -4.92 6.51
N ARG A 13 -0.49 -3.90 6.67
CA ARG A 13 0.27 -3.66 7.90
C ARG A 13 -0.21 -2.38 8.56
N PHE A 14 -0.83 -2.51 9.72
CA PHE A 14 -1.24 -1.38 10.55
C PHE A 14 -0.07 -0.88 11.40
N PHE A 15 -0.04 0.42 11.64
CA PHE A 15 0.91 1.07 12.53
C PHE A 15 0.26 2.27 13.22
N GLY A 16 0.97 2.89 14.16
CA GLY A 16 0.46 4.07 14.88
C GLY A 16 0.10 5.19 13.90
N GLY A 17 -1.20 5.43 13.72
CA GLY A 17 -1.74 6.49 12.86
C GLY A 17 -1.99 6.09 11.38
N GLY A 18 -1.89 4.81 11.01
CA GLY A 18 -2.14 4.43 9.61
C GLY A 18 -2.06 2.94 9.27
N ALA A 19 -2.12 2.69 7.97
CA ALA A 19 -1.94 1.36 7.38
C ALA A 19 -1.12 1.43 6.09
N ARG A 20 -0.34 0.39 5.81
CA ARG A 20 0.41 0.22 4.56
C ARG A 20 -0.18 -0.94 3.77
N THR A 21 -0.42 -0.72 2.47
CA THR A 21 -0.99 -1.71 1.56
C THR A 21 -0.09 -1.92 0.34
N HIS A 22 0.07 -3.17 -0.10
CA HIS A 22 0.70 -3.50 -1.38
C HIS A 22 -0.36 -3.91 -2.41
N SER A 23 -0.30 -3.28 -3.58
CA SER A 23 -1.25 -3.50 -4.67
C SER A 23 -0.54 -3.69 -6.01
N LEU A 24 -1.20 -4.37 -6.94
CA LEU A 24 -0.79 -4.52 -8.32
C LEU A 24 -1.85 -3.87 -9.21
N LEU A 25 -1.43 -2.93 -10.05
CA LEU A 25 -2.25 -2.33 -11.09
C LEU A 25 -1.79 -2.88 -12.44
N MET A 26 -2.71 -3.39 -13.24
CA MET A 26 -2.47 -3.83 -14.61
C MET A 26 -3.44 -3.15 -15.56
N SER A 27 -2.93 -2.60 -16.66
CA SER A 27 -3.74 -1.98 -17.70
C SER A 27 -3.26 -2.44 -19.06
N TYR A 28 -4.09 -3.23 -19.75
CA TYR A 28 -3.81 -3.72 -21.09
C TYR A 28 -3.76 -2.58 -22.12
N ALA A 29 -4.79 -1.73 -22.15
CA ALA A 29 -4.88 -0.62 -23.09
C ALA A 29 -3.70 0.36 -23.00
N ARG A 30 -3.05 0.44 -21.84
CA ARG A 30 -1.84 1.26 -21.63
C ARG A 30 -0.54 0.47 -21.63
N GLY A 31 -0.59 -0.86 -21.64
CA GLY A 31 0.58 -1.73 -21.51
C GLY A 31 1.34 -1.55 -20.17
N ILE A 32 0.63 -1.25 -19.07
CA ILE A 32 1.26 -0.90 -17.78
C ILE A 32 1.04 -1.99 -16.75
N VAL A 33 2.12 -2.34 -16.05
CA VAL A 33 2.10 -3.08 -14.78
C VAL A 33 2.77 -2.21 -13.72
N ARG A 34 2.12 -1.99 -12.57
CA ARG A 34 2.68 -1.23 -11.45
C ARG A 34 2.43 -1.97 -10.14
N PHE A 35 3.50 -2.19 -9.40
CA PHE A 35 3.43 -2.47 -7.98
C PHE A 35 3.30 -1.13 -7.26
N ILE A 36 2.28 -1.01 -6.41
CA ILE A 36 1.93 0.21 -5.72
C ILE A 36 1.99 -0.06 -4.24
N ASP A 37 2.92 0.60 -3.57
CA ASP A 37 3.01 0.67 -2.13
C ASP A 37 2.36 1.97 -1.66
N THR A 38 1.37 1.87 -0.78
CA THR A 38 0.60 3.03 -0.31
C THR A 38 0.54 3.04 1.20
N VAL A 39 0.84 4.22 1.76
CA VAL A 39 0.67 4.54 3.17
C VAL A 39 -0.60 5.36 3.30
N HIS A 40 -1.56 4.81 4.03
CA HIS A 40 -2.82 5.47 4.39
C HIS A 40 -2.65 6.08 5.78
N THR A 41 -2.75 7.41 5.89
CA THR A 41 -2.73 8.13 7.17
C THR A 41 -4.16 8.30 7.67
N PHE A 42 -4.45 7.89 8.89
CA PHE A 42 -5.80 7.98 9.46
C PHE A 42 -6.13 9.38 9.98
N ASP A 43 -5.11 10.13 10.39
CA ASP A 43 -5.23 11.55 10.71
C ASP A 43 -4.33 12.34 9.75
N HIS A 44 -4.94 13.25 8.99
CA HIS A 44 -4.25 14.12 8.05
C HIS A 44 -3.59 15.32 8.73
N GLN A 45 -4.05 15.70 9.93
CA GLN A 45 -3.50 16.81 10.71
C GLN A 45 -2.21 16.42 11.42
N VAL A 46 -2.06 15.13 11.77
CA VAL A 46 -0.87 14.58 12.44
C VAL A 46 -0.33 13.38 11.66
N PRO A 47 0.33 13.59 10.52
CA PRO A 47 0.84 12.49 9.72
C PRO A 47 1.92 11.72 10.50
N PRO A 48 1.82 10.38 10.58
CA PRO A 48 2.80 9.56 11.26
C PRO A 48 4.17 9.67 10.58
N ARG A 49 5.24 9.58 11.36
CA ARG A 49 6.61 9.52 10.83
C ARG A 49 6.86 8.19 10.15
N VAL A 50 6.59 8.12 8.86
CA VAL A 50 6.89 6.96 8.02
C VAL A 50 8.35 7.01 7.60
N ARG A 51 9.11 5.95 7.90
CA ARG A 51 10.42 5.72 7.26
C ARG A 51 10.17 5.00 5.95
N LEU A 52 10.56 5.63 4.84
CA LEU A 52 10.47 5.08 3.49
C LEU A 52 11.60 4.07 3.25
#